data_AF-A0A959A086-F1
#
_entry.id   AF-A0A959A086-F1
#
_cell.length_a   1.000
_cell.length_b   1.000
_cell.length_c   1.000
_cell.angle_alpha   90.00
_cell.angle_beta   90.00
_cell.angle_gamma   90.00
#
_symmetry.space_group_name_H-M   'P 1'
#
loop_
_entity.id
_entity.type
_entity.pdbx_description
1 polymer ?
#
loop_
_entity_poly.entity_id
_entity_poly.type
_entity_poly.pdbx_seq_one_letter_code
_entity_poly.pdbx_strand_id
1 'polypeptide(L)'
;MARKINSREYFRTLNIIYMGQLSALVLFAALAYYLIRSGKMGPENNELAITLEKVLMVVIPVSLAAGYILFRVLLRSVQPGLPLVHKMKRYSSANLIRSAFLEVPGLFASVAALVTAHVLFLTIVPLILVLFILFRPTRSVIAQELGLSVAERAKLEDPAAIISETIE
;
A
#
# COMPACT_ATOMS: atom_id res chain seq x y z
N MET A 1 -18.98 -11.94 -18.97
CA MET A 1 -17.75 -12.35 -19.66
C MET A 1 -16.60 -11.54 -19.10
N ALA A 2 -15.55 -12.17 -18.57
CA ALA A 2 -14.41 -11.47 -17.97
C ALA A 2 -13.74 -10.53 -18.99
N ARG A 3 -13.54 -9.26 -18.60
CA ARG A 3 -12.91 -8.26 -19.47
C ARG A 3 -11.41 -8.48 -19.49
N LYS A 4 -10.83 -8.59 -20.69
CA LYS A 4 -9.38 -8.71 -20.91
C LYS A 4 -8.68 -7.37 -20.65
N ILE A 5 -7.53 -7.41 -19.99
CA ILE A 5 -6.73 -6.24 -19.60
C ILE A 5 -5.33 -6.36 -20.21
N ASN A 6 -4.91 -5.33 -20.95
CA ASN A 6 -3.56 -5.26 -21.50
C ASN A 6 -2.53 -4.75 -20.48
N SER A 7 -1.24 -4.89 -20.78
CA SER A 7 -0.16 -4.49 -19.86
C SER A 7 -0.25 -3.02 -19.46
N ARG A 8 -0.45 -2.11 -20.44
CA ARG A 8 -0.55 -0.67 -20.15
C ARG A 8 -1.67 -0.35 -19.16
N GLU A 9 -2.85 -0.91 -19.39
CA GLU A 9 -4.02 -0.72 -18.53
C GLU A 9 -3.78 -1.29 -17.13
N TYR A 10 -3.23 -2.49 -17.02
CA TYR A 10 -2.94 -3.13 -15.74
C TYR A 10 -2.02 -2.27 -14.85
N PHE A 11 -0.90 -1.80 -15.40
CA PHE A 11 0.04 -0.96 -14.65
C PHE A 11 -0.51 0.43 -14.36
N ARG A 12 -1.36 0.97 -15.25
CA ARG A 12 -2.07 2.23 -14.98
C ARG A 12 -3.00 2.07 -13.77
N THR A 13 -3.79 1.00 -13.72
CA THR A 13 -4.68 0.71 -12.59
C THR A 13 -3.90 0.53 -11.29
N LEU A 14 -2.84 -0.29 -11.29
CA LEU A 14 -1.98 -0.46 -10.11
C LEU A 14 -1.41 0.89 -9.63
N ASN A 15 -0.95 1.73 -10.55
CA ASN A 15 -0.39 3.02 -10.20
C ASN A 15 -1.46 3.98 -9.65
N ILE A 16 -2.67 3.99 -10.21
CA ILE A 16 -3.78 4.81 -9.70
C ILE A 16 -4.12 4.42 -8.26
N ILE A 17 -4.23 3.11 -7.98
CA ILE A 17 -4.49 2.60 -6.62
C ILE A 17 -3.39 3.09 -5.66
N TYR A 18 -2.13 2.90 -6.05
CA TYR A 18 -0.98 3.23 -5.20
C TYR A 18 -0.87 4.74 -4.94
N MET A 19 -1.09 5.57 -5.98
CA MET A 19 -1.13 7.03 -5.84
C MET A 19 -2.35 7.49 -5.03
N GLY A 20 -3.48 6.78 -5.11
CA GLY A 20 -4.67 7.05 -4.32
C GLY A 20 -4.41 6.87 -2.82
N GLN A 21 -3.78 5.77 -2.42
CA GLN A 21 -3.39 5.52 -1.02
C GLN A 21 -2.38 6.55 -0.50
N LEU A 22 -1.35 6.87 -1.30
CA LEU A 22 -0.39 7.93 -0.98
C LEU A 22 -1.09 9.29 -0.80
N SER A 23 -2.01 9.63 -1.70
CA SER A 23 -2.75 10.90 -1.63
C SER A 23 -3.65 10.94 -0.41
N ALA A 24 -4.30 9.83 -0.07
CA ALA A 24 -5.13 9.73 1.13
C ALA A 24 -4.31 10.00 2.41
N LEU A 25 -3.15 9.37 2.55
CA LEU A 25 -2.23 9.62 3.66
C LEU A 25 -1.80 11.09 3.75
N VAL A 26 -1.37 11.68 2.64
CA VAL A 26 -0.91 13.07 2.60
C VAL A 26 -2.04 14.03 2.96
N LEU A 27 -3.20 13.88 2.34
CA LEU A 27 -4.35 14.75 2.58
C LEU A 27 -4.85 14.65 4.02
N PHE A 28 -4.90 13.43 4.56
CA PHE A 28 -5.39 13.21 5.91
C PHE A 28 -4.42 13.77 6.97
N ALA A 29 -3.12 13.59 6.77
CA ALA A 29 -2.09 14.19 7.61
C ALA A 29 -2.07 15.73 7.54
N ALA A 30 -2.22 16.29 6.33
CA ALA A 30 -2.29 17.73 6.13
C ALA A 30 -3.53 18.34 6.79
N LEU A 31 -4.69 17.67 6.67
CA LEU A 31 -5.91 18.06 7.36
C LEU A 31 -5.72 17.99 8.88
N ALA A 32 -5.13 16.92 9.40
CA ALA A 32 -4.84 16.78 10.83
C ALA A 32 -3.95 17.91 11.34
N TYR A 33 -2.86 18.19 10.63
CA TYR A 33 -1.97 19.31 10.94
C TYR A 33 -2.71 20.64 10.99
N TYR A 34 -3.52 20.93 9.96
CA TYR A 34 -4.29 22.17 9.88
C TYR A 34 -5.29 22.31 11.04
N LEU A 35 -6.02 21.25 11.39
CA LEU A 35 -7.00 21.27 12.48
C LEU A 35 -6.33 21.49 13.84
N ILE A 36 -5.20 20.84 14.09
CA ILE A 36 -4.42 21.03 15.33
C ILE A 36 -3.88 22.47 15.41
N ARG A 37 -3.24 22.95 14.33
CA ARG A 37 -2.64 24.30 14.30
C ARG A 37 -3.66 25.44 14.34
N SER A 38 -4.88 25.20 13.87
CA SER A 38 -5.97 26.18 13.96
C SER A 38 -6.66 26.20 15.34
N GLY A 39 -6.20 25.40 16.30
CA GLY A 39 -6.74 25.36 17.66
C GLY A 39 -8.11 24.68 17.76
N LYS A 40 -8.54 23.97 16.72
CA LYS A 40 -9.88 23.34 16.66
C LYS A 40 -9.98 22.01 17.41
N MET A 41 -8.86 21.44 17.85
CA MET A 41 -8.79 20.12 18.48
C MET A 41 -8.74 20.14 20.02
N GLY A 42 -8.92 21.31 20.65
CA GLY A 42 -8.82 21.45 22.11
C GLY A 42 -7.37 21.45 22.61
N PRO A 43 -7.15 21.43 23.94
CA PRO A 43 -5.82 21.37 24.52
C PRO A 43 -5.16 20.02 24.27
N GLU A 44 -3.83 20.00 24.24
CA GLU A 44 -3.02 18.80 24.07
C GLU A 44 -3.24 17.80 25.23
N ASN A 45 -3.47 16.53 24.90
CA ASN A 45 -3.66 15.46 25.87
C ASN A 45 -2.44 14.52 25.90
N ASN A 46 -1.48 14.87 26.76
CA ASN A 46 -0.20 14.17 26.86
C ASN A 46 -0.30 12.74 27.41
N GLU A 47 -1.24 12.48 28.33
CA GLU A 47 -1.43 11.15 28.90
C GLU A 47 -1.92 10.16 27.83
N LEU A 48 -2.91 10.60 27.03
CA LEU A 48 -3.40 9.81 25.90
C LEU A 48 -2.34 9.70 24.80
N ALA A 49 -1.57 10.76 24.54
CA ALA A 49 -0.48 10.72 23.57
C ALA A 49 0.56 9.65 23.92
N ILE A 50 1.05 9.61 25.15
CA ILE A 50 2.01 8.58 25.61
C ILE A 50 1.42 7.17 25.43
N THR A 51 0.13 7.00 25.69
CA THR A 51 -0.56 5.71 25.51
C THR A 51 -0.61 5.30 24.03
N LEU A 52 -1.00 6.22 23.14
CA LEU A 52 -1.11 5.94 21.71
C LEU A 52 0.27 5.80 21.03
N GLU A 53 1.31 6.46 21.53
CA GLU A 53 2.70 6.24 21.10
C GLU A 53 3.14 4.81 21.35
N LYS A 54 2.86 4.26 22.55
CA LYS A 54 3.13 2.85 22.87
C LYS A 54 2.37 1.90 21.97
N VAL A 55 1.10 2.21 21.65
CA VAL A 55 0.33 1.42 20.68
C VAL A 55 0.98 1.49 19.30
N LEU A 56 1.43 2.66 18.86
CA LEU A 56 2.07 2.86 17.57
C LEU A 56 3.38 2.09 17.43
N MET A 57 4.16 1.97 18.52
CA MET A 57 5.36 1.12 18.57
C MET A 57 5.05 -0.36 18.25
N VAL A 58 3.84 -0.82 18.52
CA VAL A 58 3.38 -2.19 18.19
C VAL A 58 2.73 -2.23 16.80
N VAL A 59 1.88 -1.25 16.48
CA VAL A 59 1.14 -1.19 15.21
C VAL A 59 2.08 -1.14 14.00
N ILE A 60 3.17 -0.37 14.07
CA ILE A 60 4.14 -0.28 12.97
C ILE A 60 4.70 -1.66 12.60
N PRO A 61 5.45 -2.37 13.48
CA PRO A 61 6.05 -3.64 13.10
C PRO A 61 5.00 -4.72 12.79
N VAL A 62 3.88 -4.77 13.53
CA VAL A 62 2.84 -5.77 13.31
C VAL A 62 2.17 -5.59 11.95
N SER A 63 1.81 -4.36 11.58
CA SER A 63 1.17 -4.11 10.27
C SER A 63 2.10 -4.41 9.11
N LEU A 64 3.37 -3.99 9.18
CA LEU A 64 4.37 -4.26 8.16
C LEU A 64 4.65 -5.77 8.02
N ALA A 65 4.82 -6.47 9.14
CA ALA A 65 5.04 -7.90 9.15
C ALA A 65 3.82 -8.66 8.61
N ALA A 66 2.61 -8.31 9.06
CA ALA A 66 1.37 -8.93 8.60
C ALA A 66 1.16 -8.71 7.10
N GLY A 67 1.35 -7.48 6.61
CA GLY A 67 1.26 -7.16 5.18
C GLY A 67 2.23 -7.98 4.33
N TYR A 68 3.49 -8.11 4.77
CA TYR A 68 4.48 -8.93 4.10
C TYR A 68 4.16 -10.42 4.14
N ILE A 69 3.79 -10.96 5.31
CA ILE A 69 3.45 -12.39 5.47
C ILE A 69 2.24 -12.73 4.60
N LEU A 70 1.16 -11.96 4.66
CA LEU A 70 -0.04 -12.17 3.86
C LEU A 70 0.27 -12.09 2.36
N PHE A 71 1.08 -11.12 1.94
CA PHE A 71 1.55 -11.03 0.56
C PHE A 71 2.25 -12.32 0.12
N ARG A 72 3.20 -12.82 0.92
CA ARG A 72 3.93 -14.06 0.63
C ARG A 72 3.00 -15.28 0.62
N VAL A 73 2.06 -15.37 1.55
CA VAL A 73 1.07 -16.46 1.61
C VAL A 73 0.20 -16.47 0.36
N LEU A 74 -0.29 -15.31 -0.07
CA LEU A 74 -1.09 -15.18 -1.29
C LEU A 74 -0.29 -15.54 -2.54
N LEU A 75 0.99 -15.16 -2.60
CA LEU A 75 1.87 -15.50 -3.72
C LEU A 75 2.31 -16.98 -3.73
N ARG A 76 2.34 -17.69 -2.60
CA ARG A 76 2.61 -19.14 -2.59
C ARG A 76 1.58 -19.94 -3.40
N SER A 77 0.37 -19.42 -3.54
CA SER A 77 -0.65 -20.04 -4.40
C SER A 77 -0.28 -19.98 -5.89
N VAL A 78 0.62 -19.08 -6.29
CA VAL A 78 1.00 -18.83 -7.68
C VAL A 78 2.03 -19.88 -8.12
N GLN A 79 1.53 -20.99 -8.66
CA GLN A 79 2.37 -22.06 -9.21
C GLN A 79 3.12 -21.61 -10.48
N PRO A 80 4.33 -22.14 -10.76
CA PRO A 80 5.11 -21.79 -11.96
C PRO A 80 4.37 -22.00 -13.29
N GLY A 81 3.56 -23.06 -13.37
CA GLY A 81 2.79 -23.42 -14.57
C GLY A 81 1.53 -22.59 -14.81
N LEU A 82 1.16 -21.68 -13.90
CA LEU A 82 -0.01 -20.84 -14.11
C LEU A 82 0.17 -19.90 -15.32
N PRO A 83 -0.86 -19.71 -16.15
CA PRO A 83 -0.86 -18.67 -17.16
C PRO A 83 -0.59 -17.30 -16.56
N LEU A 84 0.19 -16.47 -17.28
CA LEU A 84 0.55 -15.10 -16.87
C LEU A 84 -0.68 -14.29 -16.42
N VAL A 85 -1.80 -14.42 -17.13
CA VAL A 85 -3.09 -13.78 -16.80
C VAL A 85 -3.49 -14.01 -15.35
N HIS A 86 -3.41 -15.25 -14.86
CA HIS A 86 -3.77 -15.60 -13.50
C HIS A 86 -2.69 -15.19 -12.48
N LYS A 87 -1.40 -15.22 -12.87
CA LYS A 87 -0.31 -14.74 -12.02
C LYS A 87 -0.47 -13.25 -11.71
N MET A 88 -0.70 -12.43 -12.75
CA MET A 88 -0.89 -10.99 -12.61
C MET A 88 -2.16 -10.65 -11.82
N LYS A 89 -3.25 -11.38 -12.08
CA LYS A 89 -4.50 -11.21 -11.32
C LYS A 89 -4.27 -11.40 -9.82
N ARG A 90 -3.64 -12.52 -9.42
CA ARG A 90 -3.34 -12.80 -8.00
C ARG A 90 -2.35 -11.81 -7.40
N TYR A 91 -1.35 -11.39 -8.18
CA TYR A 91 -0.41 -10.38 -7.73
C TYR A 91 -1.10 -9.05 -7.41
N SER A 92 -2.01 -8.59 -8.27
CA SER A 92 -2.72 -7.32 -8.04
C SER A 92 -3.46 -7.30 -6.70
N SER A 93 -4.19 -8.38 -6.38
CA SER A 93 -4.90 -8.53 -5.10
C SER A 93 -3.94 -8.62 -3.92
N ALA A 94 -2.87 -9.42 -4.05
CA ALA A 94 -1.86 -9.57 -2.99
C ALA A 94 -1.16 -8.24 -2.70
N ASN A 95 -0.79 -7.50 -3.75
CA ASN A 95 -0.11 -6.22 -3.62
C ASN A 95 -1.03 -5.15 -3.02
N LEU A 96 -2.32 -5.14 -3.36
CA LEU A 96 -3.31 -4.24 -2.74
C LEU A 96 -3.43 -4.50 -1.24
N ILE A 97 -3.47 -5.76 -0.81
CA ILE A 97 -3.48 -6.11 0.61
C ILE A 97 -2.19 -5.63 1.28
N ARG A 98 -1.02 -5.90 0.67
CA ARG A 98 0.27 -5.45 1.19
C ARG A 98 0.32 -3.94 1.38
N SER A 99 -0.11 -3.17 0.37
CA SER A 99 -0.08 -1.71 0.43
C SER A 99 -1.10 -1.14 1.41
N ALA A 100 -2.26 -1.77 1.59
CA ALA A 100 -3.21 -1.40 2.65
C ALA A 100 -2.59 -1.55 4.05
N PHE A 101 -1.87 -2.66 4.31
CA PHE A 101 -1.15 -2.83 5.58
C PHE A 101 -0.02 -1.81 5.77
N LEU A 102 0.63 -1.38 4.69
CA LEU A 102 1.63 -0.32 4.71
C LEU A 102 1.05 1.04 5.11
N GLU A 103 -0.22 1.29 4.75
CA GLU A 103 -0.96 2.52 5.01
C GLU A 103 -1.35 2.68 6.49
N VAL A 104 -1.66 1.57 7.16
CA VAL A 104 -2.25 1.52 8.52
C VAL A 104 -1.50 2.40 9.53
N PRO A 105 -0.17 2.33 9.67
CA PRO A 105 0.51 3.16 10.67
C PRO A 105 0.41 4.66 10.40
N GLY A 106 0.42 5.08 9.13
CA GLY A 106 0.33 6.48 8.76
C GLY A 106 -1.07 7.05 9.04
N LEU A 107 -2.12 6.27 8.72
CA LEU A 107 -3.50 6.62 9.07
C LEU A 107 -3.71 6.63 10.58
N PHE A 108 -3.23 5.61 11.29
CA PHE A 108 -3.33 5.53 12.74
C PHE A 108 -2.65 6.74 13.41
N ALA A 109 -1.42 7.06 13.00
CA ALA A 109 -0.69 8.22 13.52
C ALA A 109 -1.44 9.54 13.26
N SER A 110 -2.06 9.68 12.09
CA SER A 110 -2.86 10.87 11.77
C SER A 110 -4.11 10.98 12.66
N VAL A 111 -4.80 9.87 12.93
CA VAL A 111 -5.93 9.83 13.88
C VAL A 111 -5.46 10.11 15.31
N ALA A 112 -4.35 9.51 15.73
CA ALA A 112 -3.77 9.75 17.05
C ALA A 112 -3.42 11.23 17.26
N ALA A 113 -2.84 11.89 16.24
CA ALA A 113 -2.57 13.32 16.24
C ALA A 113 -3.84 14.14 16.48
N LEU A 114 -4.94 13.81 15.79
CA LEU A 114 -6.22 14.50 15.93
C LEU A 114 -6.79 14.34 17.34
N VAL A 115 -6.90 13.10 17.84
CA VAL A 115 -7.57 12.83 19.12
C VAL A 115 -6.78 13.36 20.32
N THR A 116 -5.45 13.48 20.20
CA THR A 116 -4.58 13.99 21.26
C THR A 116 -4.22 15.47 21.11
N ALA A 117 -4.55 16.07 19.97
CA ALA A 117 -4.02 17.35 19.50
C ALA A 117 -2.48 17.42 19.45
N HIS A 118 -1.78 16.28 19.44
CA HIS A 118 -0.32 16.21 19.53
C HIS A 118 0.31 16.02 18.13
N VAL A 119 0.98 17.06 17.63
CA VAL A 119 1.45 17.09 16.23
C VAL A 119 2.58 16.10 15.92
N LEU A 120 3.33 15.64 16.93
CA LEU A 120 4.51 14.78 16.70
C LEU A 120 4.15 13.42 16.09
N PHE A 121 2.92 12.93 16.27
CA PHE A 121 2.45 11.72 15.60
C PHE A 121 2.57 11.81 14.07
N LEU A 122 2.38 13.00 13.49
CA LEU A 122 2.42 13.19 12.04
C LEU A 122 3.82 12.97 11.44
N THR A 123 4.87 12.90 12.26
CA THR A 123 6.23 12.54 11.80
C THR A 123 6.32 11.11 11.26
N ILE A 124 5.38 10.23 11.60
CA ILE A 124 5.31 8.86 11.07
C ILE A 124 4.86 8.84 9.61
N VAL A 125 4.01 9.78 9.19
CA VAL A 125 3.48 9.82 7.82
C VAL A 125 4.58 9.87 6.77
N PRO A 126 5.57 10.80 6.79
CA PRO A 126 6.64 10.82 5.79
C PRO A 126 7.47 9.53 5.78
N LEU A 127 7.65 8.85 6.92
CA LEU A 127 8.33 7.55 6.95
C LEU A 127 7.53 6.50 6.17
N ILE A 128 6.21 6.46 6.34
CA ILE A 128 5.33 5.58 5.58
C ILE A 128 5.33 5.94 4.09
N LEU A 129 5.35 7.22 3.72
CA LEU A 129 5.47 7.64 2.31
C LEU A 129 6.76 7.13 1.66
N VAL A 130 7.89 7.16 2.39
CA VAL A 130 9.16 6.58 1.91
C VAL A 130 9.00 5.09 1.67
N LEU A 131 8.36 4.36 2.58
CA LEU A 131 8.13 2.93 2.38
C LEU A 131 7.24 2.66 1.16
N PHE A 132 6.19 3.46 0.92
CA PHE A 132 5.39 3.33 -0.30
C PHE A 132 6.27 3.50 -1.56
N ILE A 133 7.15 4.50 -1.59
CA ILE A 133 8.06 4.70 -2.74
C ILE A 133 8.95 3.47 -2.94
N LEU A 134 9.50 2.90 -1.87
CA LEU A 134 10.39 1.73 -1.92
C LEU A 134 9.65 0.44 -2.34
N PHE A 135 8.41 0.26 -1.90
CA PHE A 135 7.59 -0.94 -2.19
C PHE A 135 6.68 -0.78 -3.41
N ARG A 136 6.92 0.22 -4.26
CA ARG A 136 6.12 0.46 -5.47
C ARG A 136 6.25 -0.73 -6.44
N PRO A 137 5.12 -1.32 -6.91
CA PRO A 137 5.15 -2.48 -7.80
C PRO A 137 5.50 -2.07 -9.24
N THR A 138 6.79 -2.02 -9.57
CA THR A 138 7.28 -1.79 -10.94
C THR A 138 7.32 -3.10 -11.73
N ARG A 139 7.34 -3.03 -13.08
CA ARG A 139 7.43 -4.23 -13.95
C ARG A 139 8.55 -5.20 -13.50
N SER A 140 9.72 -4.65 -13.22
CA SER A 140 10.89 -5.40 -12.76
C SER A 140 10.65 -6.08 -11.41
N VAL A 141 10.09 -5.35 -10.44
CA VAL A 141 9.75 -5.88 -9.11
C VAL A 141 8.73 -7.01 -9.23
N ILE A 142 7.64 -6.81 -9.99
CA ILE A 142 6.63 -7.85 -10.20
C ILE A 142 7.24 -9.09 -10.85
N ALA A 143 8.08 -8.91 -11.88
CA ALA A 143 8.72 -10.01 -12.57
C ALA A 143 9.65 -10.84 -11.65
N GLN A 144 10.35 -10.17 -10.74
CA GLN A 144 11.19 -10.82 -9.73
C GLN A 144 10.36 -11.53 -8.67
N GLU A 145 9.35 -10.87 -8.09
CA GLU A 145 8.50 -11.42 -7.02
C GLU A 145 7.69 -12.63 -7.48
N LEU A 146 7.26 -12.65 -8.74
CA LEU A 146 6.55 -13.78 -9.36
C LEU A 146 7.48 -14.82 -9.99
N GLY A 147 8.79 -14.58 -10.06
CA GLY A 147 9.74 -15.46 -10.73
C GLY A 147 9.40 -15.69 -12.21
N LEU A 148 8.99 -14.64 -12.92
CA LEU A 148 8.56 -14.76 -14.33
C LEU A 148 9.70 -15.18 -15.24
N SER A 149 9.37 -16.08 -16.18
CA SER A 149 10.25 -16.51 -17.27
C SER A 149 10.57 -15.38 -18.26
N VAL A 150 11.59 -15.56 -19.10
CA VAL A 150 11.97 -14.56 -20.12
C VAL A 150 10.81 -14.24 -21.06
N ALA A 151 10.05 -15.25 -21.49
CA ALA A 151 8.88 -15.07 -22.37
C ALA A 151 7.74 -14.30 -21.69
N GLU A 152 7.50 -14.56 -20.40
CA GLU A 152 6.50 -13.81 -19.63
C GLU A 152 6.91 -12.35 -19.39
N ARG A 153 8.19 -12.10 -19.14
CA ARG A 153 8.74 -10.75 -19.02
C ARG A 153 8.59 -9.98 -20.33
N ALA A 154 8.86 -10.61 -21.47
CA ALA A 154 8.65 -9.98 -22.77
C ALA A 154 7.17 -9.57 -22.98
N LYS A 155 6.21 -10.43 -22.58
CA LYS A 155 4.78 -10.08 -22.61
C LYS A 155 4.42 -8.98 -21.62
N LEU A 156 5.10 -8.89 -20.48
CA LEU A 156 4.87 -7.84 -19.49
C LEU A 156 5.30 -6.45 -20.02
N GLU A 157 6.38 -6.41 -20.81
CA GLU A 157 6.89 -5.18 -21.41
C GLU A 157 6.11 -4.74 -22.66
N ASP A 158 5.46 -5.66 -23.39
CA ASP A 158 4.57 -5.34 -24.50
C ASP A 158 3.30 -4.62 -24.01
N PRO A 159 3.08 -3.33 -24.33
CA PRO A 159 1.92 -2.57 -23.85
C PRO A 159 0.57 -3.12 -24.31
N ALA A 160 0.52 -3.80 -25.46
CA ALA A 160 -0.70 -4.33 -26.06
C ALA A 160 -1.01 -5.78 -25.63
N ALA A 161 -0.02 -6.49 -25.08
CA ALA A 161 -0.19 -7.86 -24.64
C ALA A 161 -1.25 -7.97 -23.53
N ILE A 162 -2.12 -8.97 -23.65
CA ILE A 162 -3.13 -9.28 -22.65
C ILE A 162 -2.47 -10.07 -21.53
N ILE A 163 -2.42 -9.48 -20.33
CA ILE A 163 -1.71 -10.03 -19.18
C ILE A 163 -2.59 -10.21 -17.94
N SER A 164 -3.86 -9.78 -17.98
CA SER A 164 -4.80 -9.94 -16.86
C SER A 164 -6.26 -9.88 -17.35
N GLU A 165 -7.20 -10.10 -16.44
CA GLU A 165 -8.64 -10.04 -16.66
C GLU A 165 -9.36 -9.58 -15.38
N THR A 166 -10.57 -9.00 -15.51
CA THR A 166 -11.37 -8.59 -14.35
C THR A 166 -11.85 -9.78 -13.52
N ILE A 167 -12.09 -9.55 -12.23
CA ILE A 167 -12.84 -10.45 -11.36
C ILE A 167 -14.33 -10.12 -11.61
N GLU A 168 -15.12 -11.08 -12.08
CA GLU A 168 -16.59 -10.97 -12.02
C GLU A 168 -17.05 -11.09 -10.57
#